data_AF-A0A3D2VZ57-F1
#
_entry.id   AF-A0A3D2VZ57-F1
#
_cell.length_a   1.000
_cell.length_b   1.000
_cell.length_c   1.000
_cell.angle_alpha   90.00
_cell.angle_beta   90.00
_cell.angle_gamma   90.00
#
_symmetry.space_group_name_H-M   'P 1'
#
loop_
_entity.id
_entity.type
_entity.pdbx_description
1 polymer ?
#
loop_
_entity_poly.entity_id
_entity_poly.type
_entity_poly.pdbx_seq_one_letter_code
_entity_poly.pdbx_strand_id
1 'polypeptide(L)' 'IATGGTALAALALIEKLGARAAGAGFVIDLPELGGMERLRQRGVDAQALCAFAGH' A
#
# COMPACT_ATOMS: atom_id res chain seq x y z
N ILE A 1 -4.72 -3.99 4.10
CA ILE A 1 -4.28 -4.03 2.71
C ILE A 1 -4.24 -5.48 2.27
N ALA A 2 -4.92 -5.78 1.18
CA ALA A 2 -4.93 -7.10 0.55
C ALA A 2 -3.94 -7.08 -0.63
N THR A 3 -4.43 -7.13 -1.87
CA THR A 3 -3.61 -7.11 -3.09
C THR A 3 -2.97 -5.75 -3.42
N GLY A 4 -3.43 -4.67 -2.78
CA GLY A 4 -2.92 -3.30 -2.95
C GLY A 4 -3.40 -2.56 -4.21
N GLY A 5 -4.25 -3.17 -5.04
CA GLY A 5 -4.68 -2.59 -6.33
C GLY A 5 -5.25 -1.16 -6.22
N THR A 6 -6.19 -0.95 -5.30
CA THR A 6 -6.81 0.37 -5.10
C THR A 6 -5.82 1.41 -4.59
N ALA A 7 -4.91 1.03 -3.68
CA ALA A 7 -3.89 1.94 -3.15
C ALA A 7 -2.90 2.37 -4.24
N LEU A 8 -2.49 1.44 -5.12
CA LEU A 8 -1.63 1.74 -6.26
C LEU A 8 -2.33 2.66 -7.28
N ALA A 9 -3.62 2.45 -7.53
CA ALA A 9 -4.40 3.34 -8.39
C ALA A 9 -4.48 4.76 -7.81
N ALA A 10 -4.70 4.89 -6.50
CA ALA A 10 -4.71 6.18 -5.81
C ALA A 10 -3.34 6.89 -5.90
N LEU A 11 -2.23 6.16 -5.70
CA LEU A 11 -0.88 6.70 -5.89
C LEU A 11 -0.65 7.21 -7.30
N ALA A 12 -1.08 6.45 -8.32
CA ALA A 12 -0.95 6.87 -9.71
C ALA A 12 -1.77 8.16 -10.00
N LEU A 13 -2.92 8.36 -9.35
CA LEU A 13 -3.67 9.60 -9.46
C LEU A 13 -2.94 10.78 -8.80
N ILE A 14 -2.34 10.58 -7.62
CA ILE A 14 -1.54 11.60 -6.92
C ILE A 14 -0.32 12.00 -7.77
N GLU A 15 0.39 11.02 -8.34
CA GLU A 15 1.54 11.23 -9.23
C GLU A 15 1.14 12.03 -10.49
N LYS A 16 -0.03 11.74 -11.09
CA LYS A 16 -0.55 12.48 -12.25
C LYS A 16 -0.83 13.96 -11.96
N LEU A 17 -1.06 14.32 -10.70
CA LEU A 17 -1.23 15.70 -10.26
C LEU A 17 0.11 16.40 -9.94
N GLY A 18 1.24 15.73 -10.18
CA GLY A 18 2.58 16.24 -9.88
C GLY A 18 2.96 16.17 -8.39
N ALA A 19 2.16 15.46 -7.58
CA ALA A 19 2.42 15.28 -6.16
C ALA A 19 3.06 13.92 -5.88
N ARG A 20 3.74 13.82 -4.72
CA ARG A 20 4.26 12.56 -4.20
C ARG A 20 3.60 12.28 -2.85
N ALA A 21 3.09 11.07 -2.67
CA ALA A 21 2.58 10.64 -1.37
C ALA A 21 3.74 10.52 -0.37
N ALA A 22 3.56 11.09 0.83
CA ALA A 22 4.53 10.97 1.91
C ALA A 22 4.61 9.54 2.47
N GLY A 23 3.52 8.79 2.40
CA GLY A 23 3.42 7.40 2.85
C GLY A 23 1.99 6.87 2.71
N ALA A 24 1.79 5.61 3.11
CA ALA A 24 0.49 4.95 3.14
C ALA A 24 0.31 4.16 4.44
N GLY A 25 -0.73 4.49 5.21
CA GLY A 25 -1.09 3.80 6.44
C GLY A 25 -2.28 2.87 6.25
N PHE A 26 -2.22 1.67 6.82
CA PHE A 26 -3.31 0.71 6.86
C PHE A 26 -3.57 0.24 8.30
N VAL A 27 -4.79 -0.17 8.62
CA VAL A 27 -5.06 -0.79 9.93
C VAL A 27 -4.55 -2.23 9.93
N ILE A 28 -4.94 -3.00 8.91
CA ILE A 28 -4.65 -4.44 8.78
C ILE A 28 -3.76 -4.66 7.56
N ASP A 29 -2.79 -5.58 7.64
CA ASP A 29 -2.08 -6.17 6.50
C ASP A 29 -2.47 -7.65 6.34
N LEU A 30 -2.60 -8.09 5.09
CA LEU A 30 -2.76 -9.50 4.71
C LEU A 30 -1.51 -9.90 3.90
N PRO A 31 -0.41 -10.30 4.55
CA PRO A 31 0.91 -10.37 3.92
C PRO A 31 0.96 -11.31 2.72
N GLU A 32 0.20 -12.40 2.76
CA GLU A 32 0.10 -13.39 1.68
C GLU A 32 -0.43 -12.82 0.36
N LEU A 33 -1.18 -11.72 0.41
CA LEU A 33 -1.71 -11.05 -0.78
C LEU A 33 -0.76 -9.98 -1.35
N GLY A 34 0.35 -9.70 -0.68
CA GLY A 34 1.49 -8.96 -1.21
C GLY A 34 1.29 -7.44 -1.44
N GLY A 35 0.15 -6.86 -1.08
CA GLY A 35 -0.13 -5.45 -1.37
C GLY A 35 0.82 -4.47 -0.65
N MET A 36 1.25 -4.80 0.57
CA MET A 36 2.22 -4.00 1.33
C MET A 36 3.56 -3.90 0.60
N GLU A 37 4.10 -5.05 0.17
CA GLU A 37 5.38 -5.11 -0.54
C GLU A 37 5.32 -4.36 -1.87
N ARG A 38 4.21 -4.48 -2.61
CA ARG A 38 4.01 -3.73 -3.86
C ARG A 38 4.05 -2.20 -3.68
N LEU A 39 3.57 -1.69 -2.56
CA LEU A 39 3.67 -0.25 -2.25
C LEU A 39 5.12 0.15 -1.92
N ARG A 40 5.82 -0.68 -1.14
CA ARG A 40 7.23 -0.44 -0.78
C ARG A 40 8.14 -0.44 -2.01
N GLN A 41 7.92 -1.37 -2.95
CA GLN A 41 8.62 -1.42 -4.24
C GLN A 41 8.37 -0.18 -5.11
N ARG A 42 7.25 0.51 -4.91
CA ARG A 42 6.95 1.80 -5.54
C ARG A 42 7.56 3.00 -4.81
N GLY A 43 8.39 2.77 -3.79
CA GLY A 43 9.07 3.83 -3.03
C GLY A 43 8.15 4.58 -2.07
N VAL A 44 7.05 3.95 -1.67
CA VAL A 44 6.09 4.49 -0.69
C VAL A 44 6.43 3.90 0.67
N ASP A 45 6.58 4.75 1.69
CA ASP A 45 6.66 4.31 3.08
C ASP A 45 5.29 3.80 3.50
N ALA A 46 5.14 2.46 3.52
CA ALA A 46 3.88 1.79 3.79
C ALA A 46 3.93 0.97 5.08
N GLN A 47 2.96 1.21 5.95
CA GLN A 47 2.88 0.61 7.30
C GLN A 47 1.46 0.13 7.61
N ALA A 48 1.37 -0.88 8.47
CA ALA A 48 0.11 -1.35 9.03
C ALA A 48 0.19 -1.48 10.56
N LEU A 49 -0.93 -1.31 11.25
CA LEU A 49 -0.99 -1.46 12.71
C LEU A 49 -0.93 -2.92 13.15
N CYS A 50 -1.52 -3.84 12.38
CA CYS A 50 -1.43 -5.27 12.62
C CYS A 50 -1.42 -6.06 11.30
N ALA A 51 -1.01 -7.33 11.38
CA ALA A 51 -1.02 -8.25 10.26
C ALA A 51 -1.78 -9.53 10.65
N PHE A 52 -2.54 -10.08 9.70
CA PHE A 52 -3.18 -11.39 9.84
C PHE A 52 -2.69 -12.32 8.74
N ALA A 53 -2.27 -13.53 9.12
CA ALA A 53 -2.04 -14.60 8.17
C ALA A 53 -3.39 -15.13 7.64
N GLY A 54 -3.44 -15.51 6.37
CA GLY A 54 -4.58 -16.20 5.78
C GLY A 54 -4.80 -17.55 6.47
N HIS A 55 -6.05 -18.04 6.41
CA HIS A 55 -6.38 -19.42 6.79
C HIS A 55 -6.43 -20.30 5.55
#